data_AF-A0A957U7P4-F1
#
_entry.id   AF-A0A957U7P4-F1
#
_cell.length_a   1.000
_cell.length_b   1.000
_cell.length_c   1.000
_cell.angle_alpha   90.00
_cell.angle_beta   90.00
_cell.angle_gamma   90.00
#
_symmetry.space_group_name_H-M   'P 1'
#
loop_
_entity.id
_entity.type
_entity.pdbx_description
1 polymer ?
#
loop_
_entity_poly.entity_id
_entity_poly.type
_entity_poly.pdbx_seq_one_letter_code
_entity_poly.pdbx_strand_id
1 'polypeptide(L)'
;MTQLFLVRTYEPSLGARVGVQIGETVHDVTEAVGSVEAWLCSSAGRVAAALAELEQAAKSSHRAHLAAYFDHAPSLDTPHWLPPIDEQDVWAAGVTYERSRAARQEEAVDGGDVYARVYTATRPEIFFKARGPWVVGPNDQVGIRRDARWNVPEPELALVINPAMEIVGVTIGNDMSSR
;
A
#
# COMPACT_ATOMS: atom_id res chain seq x y z
N MET A 1 6.98 -22.63 -1.67
CA MET A 1 5.91 -21.73 -2.17
C MET A 1 6.59 -20.61 -2.93
N THR A 2 6.17 -20.35 -4.16
CA THR A 2 6.65 -19.20 -4.94
C THR A 2 6.10 -17.94 -4.29
N GLN A 3 6.95 -16.96 -3.98
CA GLN A 3 6.49 -15.69 -3.44
C GLN A 3 5.89 -14.86 -4.57
N LEU A 4 4.67 -14.37 -4.35
CA LEU A 4 3.89 -13.58 -5.30
C LEU A 4 3.73 -12.16 -4.74
N PHE A 5 3.97 -11.16 -5.58
CA PHE A 5 3.68 -9.77 -5.23
C PHE A 5 2.69 -9.18 -6.24
N LEU A 6 1.52 -8.76 -5.77
CA LEU A 6 0.62 -7.93 -6.57
C LEU A 6 1.23 -6.52 -6.63
N VAL A 7 1.40 -6.00 -7.84
CA VAL A 7 2.02 -4.70 -8.09
C VAL A 7 1.17 -3.89 -9.06
N ARG A 8 1.36 -2.58 -9.06
CA ARG A 8 0.86 -1.70 -10.12
C ARG A 8 2.02 -0.99 -10.79
N THR A 9 1.92 -0.82 -12.10
CA THR A 9 2.93 -0.16 -12.91
C THR A 9 2.26 0.84 -13.85
N TYR A 10 3.00 1.84 -14.28
CA TYR A 10 2.61 2.72 -15.37
C TYR A 10 3.49 2.43 -16.58
N GLU A 11 2.87 2.27 -17.75
CA GLU A 11 3.56 2.17 -19.04
C GLU A 11 3.09 3.33 -19.95
N PRO A 12 3.99 4.14 -20.54
CA PRO A 12 3.63 5.34 -21.30
C PRO A 12 2.55 5.14 -22.39
N SER A 13 2.55 3.98 -23.05
CA SER A 13 1.61 3.68 -24.13
C SER A 13 0.32 2.99 -23.66
N LEU A 14 0.27 2.50 -22.42
CA LEU A 14 -0.82 1.67 -21.90
C LEU A 14 -1.49 2.25 -20.65
N GLY A 15 -0.88 3.24 -20.01
CA GLY A 15 -1.31 3.80 -18.74
C GLY A 15 -1.03 2.87 -17.57
N ALA A 16 -1.89 2.95 -16.55
CA ALA A 16 -1.77 2.12 -15.35
C ALA A 16 -2.14 0.66 -15.65
N ARG A 17 -1.31 -0.26 -15.14
CA ARG A 17 -1.43 -1.72 -15.28
C ARG A 17 -1.41 -2.37 -13.90
N VAL A 18 -2.00 -3.57 -13.82
CA VAL A 18 -1.90 -4.47 -12.67
C VAL A 18 -0.98 -5.62 -13.06
N GLY A 19 0.01 -5.89 -12.22
CA GLY A 19 1.00 -6.93 -12.45
C GLY A 19 1.13 -7.89 -11.28
N VAL A 20 1.73 -9.04 -11.57
CA VAL A 20 2.17 -10.00 -10.55
C VAL A 20 3.65 -10.21 -10.74
N GLN A 21 4.43 -9.88 -9.71
CA GLN A 21 5.85 -10.17 -9.69
C GLN A 21 6.11 -11.58 -9.16
N ILE A 22 6.83 -12.37 -9.96
CA ILE A 22 7.36 -13.69 -9.63
C ILE A 22 8.88 -13.63 -9.81
N GLY A 23 9.61 -13.74 -8.70
CA GLY A 23 11.06 -13.50 -8.71
C GLY A 23 11.37 -12.07 -9.16
N GLU A 24 12.15 -11.92 -10.23
CA GLU A 24 12.52 -10.60 -10.79
C GLU A 24 11.62 -10.17 -11.96
N THR A 25 10.59 -10.95 -12.31
CA THR A 25 9.75 -10.69 -13.48
C THR A 25 8.35 -10.25 -13.04
N VAL A 26 7.89 -9.14 -13.60
CA VAL A 26 6.52 -8.63 -13.48
C VAL A 26 5.73 -9.10 -14.70
N HIS A 27 4.66 -9.84 -14.45
CA HIS A 27 3.72 -10.31 -15.47
C HIS A 27 2.48 -9.41 -15.46
N ASP A 28 2.13 -8.81 -16.59
CA ASP A 28 0.91 -8.00 -16.70
C ASP A 28 -0.32 -8.92 -16.65
N VAL A 29 -1.22 -8.67 -15.70
CA VAL A 29 -2.47 -9.41 -15.50
C VAL A 29 -3.70 -8.52 -15.63
N THR A 30 -3.54 -7.29 -16.12
CA THR A 30 -4.60 -6.26 -16.15
C THR A 30 -5.86 -6.77 -16.85
N GLU A 31 -5.74 -7.50 -17.96
CA GLU A 31 -6.92 -8.05 -18.67
C GLU A 31 -7.67 -9.11 -17.85
N ALA A 32 -6.96 -9.83 -16.98
CA ALA A 32 -7.57 -10.88 -16.16
C ALA A 32 -8.26 -10.31 -14.91
N VAL A 33 -7.76 -9.20 -14.37
CA VAL A 33 -8.20 -8.68 -13.06
C VAL A 33 -8.88 -7.31 -13.13
N GLY A 34 -8.69 -6.56 -14.21
CA GLY A 34 -9.16 -5.19 -14.40
C GLY A 34 -8.40 -4.17 -13.56
N SER A 35 -8.62 -4.20 -12.24
CA SER A 35 -8.03 -3.29 -11.27
C SER A 35 -7.75 -4.02 -9.94
N VAL A 36 -7.00 -3.39 -9.04
CA VAL A 36 -6.79 -3.94 -7.70
C VAL A 36 -8.11 -3.94 -6.93
N GLU A 37 -8.94 -2.90 -7.08
CA GLU A 37 -10.29 -2.87 -6.52
C GLU A 37 -11.15 -4.05 -6.98
N ALA A 38 -11.23 -4.28 -8.29
CA ALA A 38 -12.05 -5.35 -8.86
C ALA A 38 -11.57 -6.73 -8.39
N TRP A 39 -10.25 -6.92 -8.30
CA TRP A 39 -9.66 -8.15 -7.77
C TRP A 39 -9.92 -8.35 -6.28
N LEU A 40 -9.77 -7.31 -5.46
CA LEU A 40 -10.08 -7.39 -4.03
C LEU A 40 -11.54 -7.73 -3.80
N CYS A 41 -12.46 -7.10 -4.54
CA CYS A 41 -13.89 -7.42 -4.50
C CYS A 41 -14.16 -8.88 -4.88
N SER A 42 -13.51 -9.41 -5.92
CA SER A 42 -13.69 -10.82 -6.33
C SER A 42 -13.08 -11.83 -5.36
N SER A 43 -12.15 -11.40 -4.49
CA SER A 43 -11.51 -12.27 -3.50
C SER A 43 -12.38 -12.59 -2.26
N ALA A 44 -13.46 -11.83 -2.04
CA ALA A 44 -14.30 -11.94 -0.84
C ALA A 44 -14.88 -13.35 -0.63
N GLY A 45 -14.54 -13.97 0.50
CA GLY A 45 -14.94 -15.33 0.87
C GLY A 45 -14.18 -16.44 0.11
N ARG A 46 -13.15 -16.09 -0.67
CA ARG A 46 -12.42 -17.01 -1.55
C ARG A 46 -10.96 -16.63 -1.77
N VAL A 47 -10.32 -16.02 -0.77
CA VAL A 47 -8.93 -15.50 -0.85
C VAL A 47 -7.95 -16.51 -1.46
N ALA A 48 -7.94 -17.76 -0.99
CA ALA A 48 -7.02 -18.79 -1.48
C ALA A 48 -7.20 -19.09 -2.98
N ALA A 49 -8.45 -19.13 -3.45
CA ALA A 49 -8.75 -19.37 -4.87
C ALA A 49 -8.42 -18.15 -5.73
N ALA A 50 -8.70 -16.93 -5.24
CA ALA A 50 -8.35 -15.69 -5.92
C ALA A 50 -6.82 -15.52 -6.08
N LEU A 51 -6.04 -15.93 -5.08
CA LEU A 51 -4.57 -15.95 -5.16
C LEU A 51 -4.06 -16.98 -6.19
N ALA A 52 -4.65 -18.19 -6.22
CA ALA A 52 -4.29 -19.21 -7.19
C ALA A 52 -4.62 -18.78 -8.64
N GLU A 53 -5.76 -18.11 -8.84
CA GLU A 53 -6.14 -17.54 -10.14
C GLU A 53 -5.21 -16.40 -10.55
N LEU A 54 -4.78 -15.56 -9.62
CA LEU A 54 -3.80 -14.49 -9.87
C LEU A 54 -2.44 -15.08 -10.29
N GLU A 55 -1.97 -16.13 -9.61
CA GLU A 55 -0.75 -16.85 -9.99
C GLU A 55 -0.87 -17.49 -11.39
N GLN A 56 -2.03 -18.09 -11.68
CA GLN A 56 -2.28 -18.70 -12.99
C GLN A 56 -2.33 -17.65 -14.10
N ALA A 57 -2.96 -16.51 -13.86
CA ALA A 57 -3.00 -15.39 -14.80
C ALA A 57 -1.59 -14.90 -15.12
N ALA A 58 -0.74 -14.75 -14.10
CA ALA A 58 0.67 -14.36 -14.26
C ALA A 58 1.45 -15.35 -15.14
N LYS A 59 1.30 -16.67 -14.88
CA LYS A 59 1.94 -17.73 -15.67
C LYS A 59 1.46 -17.78 -17.12
N SER A 60 0.22 -17.37 -17.39
CA SER A 60 -0.34 -17.29 -18.74
C SER A 60 -0.05 -15.97 -19.46
N SER A 61 0.50 -14.97 -18.77
CA SER A 61 0.69 -13.65 -19.36
C SER A 61 1.73 -13.66 -20.47
N HIS A 62 1.38 -13.02 -21.58
CA HIS A 62 2.29 -12.82 -22.72
C HIS A 62 3.11 -11.53 -22.61
N ARG A 63 2.81 -10.66 -21.64
CA ARG A 63 3.55 -9.42 -21.39
C ARG A 63 4.23 -9.52 -20.04
N ALA A 64 5.56 -9.47 -20.08
CA ALA A 64 6.37 -9.51 -18.88
C ALA A 64 7.60 -8.62 -19.03
N HIS A 65 7.99 -7.98 -17.93
CA HIS A 65 9.15 -7.12 -17.85
C HIS A 65 9.96 -7.47 -16.60
N LEU A 66 11.27 -7.25 -16.61
CA LEU A 66 12.03 -7.28 -15.37
C LEU A 66 11.53 -6.19 -14.43
N ALA A 67 11.50 -6.44 -13.13
CA ALA A 67 11.07 -5.47 -12.13
C ALA A 67 11.89 -4.16 -12.22
N ALA A 68 13.19 -4.28 -12.51
CA ALA A 68 14.08 -3.13 -12.74
C ALA A 68 13.65 -2.21 -13.90
N TYR A 69 12.79 -2.68 -14.82
CA TYR A 69 12.24 -1.86 -15.91
C TYR A 69 11.35 -0.72 -15.40
N PHE A 70 10.77 -0.86 -14.21
CA PHE A 70 9.89 0.13 -13.59
C PHE A 70 10.61 0.95 -12.51
N ASP A 71 11.91 0.76 -12.29
CA ASP A 71 12.68 1.44 -11.24
C ASP A 71 13.11 2.84 -11.67
N HIS A 72 12.11 3.68 -11.94
CA HIS A 72 12.26 5.05 -12.37
C HIS A 72 11.40 5.97 -11.49
N ALA A 73 11.79 7.24 -11.41
CA ALA A 73 10.91 8.26 -10.86
C ALA A 73 9.65 8.40 -11.74
N PRO A 74 8.47 8.67 -11.16
CA PRO A 74 7.25 8.81 -11.94
C PRO A 74 7.32 9.91 -13.01
N SER A 75 6.95 9.54 -14.24
CA SER A 75 6.84 10.45 -15.39
C SER A 75 5.92 9.84 -16.45
N LEU A 76 5.28 10.68 -17.27
CA LEU A 76 4.42 10.22 -18.36
C LEU A 76 5.19 9.49 -19.47
N ASP A 77 6.50 9.75 -19.59
CA ASP A 77 7.34 9.24 -20.68
C ASP A 77 8.17 8.01 -20.27
N THR A 78 8.20 7.65 -18.99
CA THR A 78 9.00 6.52 -18.49
C THR A 78 8.14 5.50 -17.76
N PRO A 79 8.38 4.20 -17.98
CA PRO A 79 7.75 3.16 -17.18
C PRO A 79 8.14 3.33 -15.71
N HIS A 80 7.19 3.19 -14.78
CA HIS A 80 7.49 3.36 -13.36
C HIS A 80 6.52 2.58 -12.46
N TRP A 81 6.89 2.41 -11.19
CA TRP A 81 6.00 1.83 -10.18
C TRP A 81 4.86 2.77 -9.80
N LEU A 82 3.68 2.21 -9.61
CA LEU A 82 2.54 2.87 -8.98
C LEU A 82 2.36 2.33 -7.55
N PRO A 83 1.61 3.02 -6.67
CA PRO A 83 1.16 2.42 -5.42
C PRO A 83 0.48 1.07 -5.67
N PRO A 84 0.63 0.06 -4.79
CA PRO A 84 0.03 -1.27 -4.99
C PRO A 84 -1.51 -1.29 -4.80
N ILE A 85 -2.12 -0.13 -4.58
CA ILE A 85 -3.55 0.13 -4.46
C ILE A 85 -3.99 1.12 -5.53
N ASP A 86 -5.27 1.14 -5.90
CA ASP A 86 -5.86 2.13 -6.79
C ASP A 86 -6.83 3.07 -6.06
N GLU A 87 -8.06 2.66 -5.84
CA GLU A 87 -9.13 3.48 -5.24
C GLU A 87 -9.29 3.22 -3.73
N GLN A 88 -8.55 2.26 -3.17
CA GLN A 88 -8.70 1.83 -1.77
C GLN A 88 -8.39 2.98 -0.80
N ASP A 89 -9.29 3.19 0.16
CA ASP A 89 -9.03 4.04 1.30
C ASP A 89 -7.97 3.42 2.20
N VAL A 90 -7.04 4.26 2.66
CA VAL A 90 -6.00 3.90 3.61
C VAL A 90 -6.39 4.39 4.99
N TRP A 91 -6.40 3.46 5.93
CA TRP A 91 -6.62 3.72 7.36
C TRP A 91 -5.36 3.33 8.13
N ALA A 92 -5.11 4.02 9.23
CA ALA A 92 -3.97 3.77 10.08
C ALA A 92 -4.39 3.56 11.54
N ALA A 93 -3.55 2.83 12.26
CA ALA A 93 -3.74 2.51 13.67
C ALA A 93 -2.53 3.02 14.46
N GLY A 94 -2.73 4.11 15.20
CA GLY A 94 -1.67 4.74 15.98
C GLY A 94 -1.47 4.07 17.34
N VAL A 95 -0.31 4.37 17.95
CA VAL A 95 0.05 3.93 19.30
C VAL A 95 0.01 2.38 19.45
N THR A 96 0.36 1.65 18.41
CA THR A 96 0.35 0.18 18.39
C THR A 96 1.62 -0.46 18.97
N TYR A 97 2.70 0.33 19.10
CA TYR A 97 3.98 -0.08 19.67
C TYR A 97 4.32 0.75 20.91
N GLU A 98 4.96 0.13 21.90
CA GLU A 98 5.44 0.80 23.12
C GLU A 98 6.34 2.00 22.82
N ARG A 99 7.24 1.86 21.82
CA ARG A 99 8.12 2.95 21.37
C ARG A 99 7.35 4.09 20.71
N SER A 100 6.29 3.79 19.95
CA SER A 100 5.43 4.80 19.33
C SER A 100 4.68 5.60 20.39
N ARG A 101 4.15 4.92 21.42
CA ARG A 101 3.55 5.59 22.58
C ARG A 101 4.53 6.55 23.26
N ALA A 102 5.74 6.09 23.59
CA ALA A 102 6.72 6.93 24.28
C ALA A 102 7.06 8.18 23.46
N ALA A 103 7.34 8.03 22.17
CA ALA A 103 7.60 9.16 21.27
C ALA A 103 6.44 10.16 21.22
N ARG A 104 5.20 9.68 21.10
CA ARG A 104 4.00 10.55 21.09
C ARG A 104 3.80 11.30 22.40
N GLN A 105 4.11 10.67 23.54
CA GLN A 105 4.03 11.33 24.84
C GLN A 105 5.08 12.43 24.99
N GLU A 106 6.29 12.24 24.46
CA GLU A 106 7.35 13.25 24.46
C GLU A 106 7.06 14.43 23.52
N GLU A 107 6.43 14.15 22.37
CA GLU A 107 6.00 15.16 21.39
C GLU A 107 4.84 16.03 21.89
N ALA A 108 4.06 15.53 22.85
CA ALA A 108 2.82 16.17 23.30
C ALA A 108 3.06 17.34 24.26
N VAL A 109 2.57 18.52 23.90
CA VAL A 109 2.66 19.75 24.71
C VAL A 109 1.85 19.66 26.01
N ASP A 110 0.83 18.79 26.06
CA ASP A 110 -0.06 18.59 27.21
C ASP A 110 0.31 17.40 28.11
N GLY A 111 1.49 16.80 27.90
CA GLY A 111 1.97 15.64 28.67
C GLY A 111 1.51 14.28 28.12
N GLY A 112 0.76 14.24 27.02
CA GLY A 112 0.54 13.03 26.24
C GLY A 112 -0.35 11.97 26.88
N ASP A 113 -1.17 12.35 27.87
CA ASP A 113 -2.07 11.45 28.59
C ASP A 113 -3.02 10.70 27.64
N VAL A 114 -3.47 11.35 26.55
CA VAL A 114 -4.32 10.73 25.54
C VAL A 114 -3.67 9.50 24.90
N TYR A 115 -2.38 9.54 24.59
CA TYR A 115 -1.66 8.42 23.97
C TYR A 115 -1.47 7.27 24.95
N ALA A 116 -1.21 7.56 26.23
CA ALA A 116 -1.15 6.54 27.27
C ALA A 116 -2.50 5.84 27.49
N ARG A 117 -3.59 6.61 27.47
CA ARG A 117 -4.95 6.09 27.60
C ARG A 117 -5.35 5.22 26.43
N VAL A 118 -5.06 5.65 25.20
CA VAL A 118 -5.29 4.85 23.98
C VAL A 118 -4.55 3.52 24.06
N TYR A 119 -3.26 3.53 24.46
CA TYR A 119 -2.43 2.32 24.50
C TYR A 119 -3.00 1.20 25.40
N THR A 120 -3.73 1.55 26.45
CA THR A 120 -4.29 0.59 27.41
C THR A 120 -5.79 0.36 27.24
N ALA A 121 -6.44 1.11 26.34
CA ALA A 121 -7.87 1.00 26.11
C ALA A 121 -8.21 -0.24 25.27
N THR A 122 -9.40 -0.80 25.50
CA THR A 122 -9.95 -1.84 24.61
C THR A 122 -10.25 -1.31 23.20
N ARG A 123 -10.55 -0.02 23.08
CA ARG A 123 -10.79 0.64 21.79
C ARG A 123 -9.46 1.20 21.26
N PRO A 124 -8.97 0.74 20.10
CA PRO A 124 -7.75 1.27 19.51
C PRO A 124 -7.98 2.66 18.90
N GLU A 125 -6.89 3.38 18.65
CA GLU A 125 -6.89 4.52 17.73
C GLU A 125 -6.95 4.02 16.29
N ILE A 126 -7.92 4.53 15.54
CA ILE A 126 -8.09 4.29 14.10
C ILE A 126 -8.40 5.63 13.46
N PHE A 127 -7.68 5.99 12.41
CA PHE A 127 -7.91 7.22 11.67
C PHE A 127 -7.80 7.02 10.15
N PHE A 128 -8.55 7.84 9.43
CA PHE A 128 -8.49 7.90 7.98
C PHE A 128 -7.21 8.60 7.56
N LYS A 129 -6.38 7.92 6.76
CA LYS A 129 -5.09 8.46 6.32
C LYS A 129 -5.19 9.13 4.96
N ALA A 130 -5.70 8.42 3.97
CA ALA A 130 -5.71 8.90 2.60
C ALA A 130 -6.74 8.14 1.75
N ARG A 131 -7.22 8.79 0.69
CA ARG A 131 -7.83 8.08 -0.44
C ARG A 131 -6.72 7.47 -1.30
N GLY A 132 -6.99 6.36 -1.97
CA GLY A 132 -6.04 5.70 -2.87
C GLY A 132 -5.33 6.65 -3.86
N PRO A 133 -6.05 7.57 -4.54
CA PRO A 133 -5.43 8.54 -5.46
C PRO A 133 -4.46 9.56 -4.83
N TRP A 134 -4.37 9.64 -3.50
CA TRP A 134 -3.42 10.51 -2.80
C TRP A 134 -2.16 9.77 -2.35
N VAL A 135 -2.14 8.45 -2.50
CA VAL A 135 -1.00 7.61 -2.12
C VAL A 135 0.04 7.68 -3.24
N VAL A 136 1.30 7.79 -2.84
CA VAL A 136 2.44 7.84 -3.75
C VAL A 136 3.22 6.52 -3.71
N GLY A 137 3.79 6.15 -4.86
CA GLY A 137 4.49 4.88 -5.03
C GLY A 137 5.99 4.97 -4.73
N PRO A 138 6.74 3.88 -4.98
CA PRO A 138 8.20 3.91 -4.97
C PRO A 138 8.76 5.02 -5.88
N ASN A 139 9.86 5.64 -5.46
CA ASN A 139 10.57 6.73 -6.18
C ASN A 139 9.77 8.02 -6.40
N ASP A 140 8.55 8.11 -5.86
CA ASP A 140 7.72 9.31 -5.95
C ASP A 140 7.96 10.26 -4.77
N GLN A 141 7.50 11.51 -4.91
CA GLN A 141 7.66 12.54 -3.90
C GLN A 141 6.51 12.52 -2.89
N VAL A 142 6.85 12.35 -1.63
CA VAL A 142 5.89 12.52 -0.53
C VAL A 142 5.52 14.00 -0.41
N GLY A 143 4.22 14.30 -0.43
CA GLY A 143 3.71 15.65 -0.27
C GLY A 143 3.96 16.20 1.14
N ILE A 144 4.63 17.36 1.23
CA ILE A 144 4.85 18.09 2.48
C ILE A 144 4.01 19.37 2.48
N ARG A 145 3.19 19.55 3.51
CA ARG A 145 2.39 20.76 3.63
C ARG A 145 3.29 21.99 3.75
N ARG A 146 2.93 23.08 3.07
CA ARG A 146 3.69 24.34 3.06
C ARG A 146 3.83 24.97 4.45
N ASP A 147 2.87 24.74 5.34
CA ASP A 147 2.86 25.26 6.70
C ASP A 147 3.55 24.33 7.71
N ALA A 148 3.84 23.09 7.34
CA ALA A 148 4.52 22.16 8.24
C ALA A 148 5.96 22.62 8.51
N ARG A 149 6.37 22.48 9.78
CA ARG A 149 7.75 22.78 10.22
C ARG A 149 8.49 21.53 10.68
N TRP A 150 7.75 20.47 11.01
CA TRP A 150 8.29 19.19 11.42
C TRP A 150 7.49 18.07 10.75
N ASN A 151 8.17 17.22 9.98
CA ASN A 151 7.55 16.11 9.27
C ASN A 151 8.36 14.84 9.57
N VAL A 152 7.67 13.76 9.89
CA VAL A 152 8.27 12.51 10.34
C VAL A 152 7.75 11.38 9.45
N PRO A 153 8.63 10.62 8.78
CA PRO A 153 8.24 9.36 8.17
C PRO A 153 7.99 8.30 9.24
N GLU A 154 6.96 7.49 9.05
CA GLU A 154 6.57 6.42 9.97
C GLU A 154 6.50 5.11 9.20
N PRO A 155 7.56 4.29 9.24
CA PRO A 155 7.59 3.02 8.52
C PRO A 155 6.69 1.99 9.23
N GLU A 156 5.70 1.47 8.51
CA GLU A 156 4.67 0.59 9.06
C GLU A 156 4.44 -0.66 8.19
N LEU A 157 4.03 -1.75 8.84
CA LEU A 157 3.42 -2.88 8.15
C LEU A 157 1.96 -2.54 7.86
N ALA A 158 1.57 -2.55 6.59
CA ALA A 158 0.20 -2.34 6.16
C ALA A 158 -0.46 -3.66 5.78
N LEU A 159 -1.73 -3.83 6.16
CA LEU A 159 -2.54 -4.98 5.79
C LEU A 159 -3.43 -4.61 4.59
N VAL A 160 -3.48 -5.48 3.59
CA VAL A 160 -4.44 -5.37 2.48
C VAL A 160 -5.64 -6.23 2.82
N ILE A 161 -6.81 -5.59 2.89
CA ILE A 161 -8.05 -6.20 3.36
C ILE A 161 -9.10 -6.11 2.24
N ASN A 162 -9.81 -7.20 1.99
CA ASN A 162 -10.92 -7.20 1.04
C ASN A 162 -12.25 -6.74 1.69
N PRO A 163 -13.34 -6.55 0.92
CA PRO A 163 -14.62 -6.13 1.48
C PRO A 163 -15.26 -7.09 2.51
N ALA A 164 -14.79 -8.33 2.59
CA ALA A 164 -15.23 -9.30 3.60
C ALA A 164 -14.41 -9.23 4.90
N MET A 165 -13.55 -8.22 5.05
CA MET A 165 -12.63 -8.04 6.18
C MET A 165 -11.57 -9.15 6.30
N GLU A 166 -11.27 -9.83 5.19
CA GLU A 166 -10.22 -10.86 5.14
C GLU A 166 -8.89 -10.22 4.75
N ILE A 167 -7.82 -10.60 5.44
CA ILE A 167 -6.46 -10.19 5.08
C ILE A 167 -6.03 -10.97 3.84
N VAL A 168 -5.80 -10.26 2.74
CA VAL A 168 -5.40 -10.83 1.44
C VAL A 168 -3.90 -10.74 1.23
N GLY A 169 -3.24 -9.78 1.86
CA GLY A 169 -1.81 -9.57 1.75
C GLY A 169 -1.29 -8.52 2.72
N VAL A 170 0.01 -8.23 2.59
CA VAL A 170 0.70 -7.21 3.36
C VAL A 170 1.57 -6.37 2.44
N THR A 171 1.81 -5.13 2.82
CA THR A 171 2.74 -4.22 2.14
C THR A 171 3.46 -3.32 3.15
N ILE A 172 4.41 -2.54 2.68
CA ILE A 172 5.11 -1.52 3.46
C ILE A 172 4.36 -0.20 3.28
N GLY A 173 4.11 0.50 4.38
CA GLY A 173 3.53 1.85 4.41
C GLY A 173 4.51 2.86 5.00
N ASN A 174 4.39 4.11 4.56
CA ASN A 174 5.01 5.26 5.22
C ASN A 174 3.92 6.25 5.62
N ASP A 175 3.53 6.26 6.89
CA ASP A 175 2.55 7.20 7.43
C ASP A 175 3.19 8.58 7.67
N MET A 176 3.51 9.29 6.57
CA MET A 176 4.14 10.61 6.65
C MET A 176 3.25 11.59 7.41
N SER A 177 3.80 12.15 8.49
CA SER A 177 3.04 12.95 9.43
C SER A 177 3.70 14.29 9.70
N SER A 178 2.94 15.38 9.57
CA SER A 178 3.33 16.71 10.06
C SER A 178 2.99 16.81 11.55
N ARG A 179 4.01 16.95 12.41
CA ARG A 179 3.87 17.05 13.88
C ARG A 179 3.53 18.46 14.32
#